data_AF-A0A6C0J648-F1
#
_entry.id   AF-A0A6C0J648-F1
#
_cell.length_a   1.000
_cell.length_b   1.000
_cell.length_c   1.000
_cell.angle_alpha   90.00
_cell.angle_beta   90.00
_cell.angle_gamma   90.00
#
_symmetry.space_group_name_H-M   'P 1'
#
loop_
_entity.id
_entity.type
_entity.pdbx_description
1 polymer ?
#
loop_
_entity_poly.entity_id
_entity_poly.type
_entity_poly.pdbx_seq_one_letter_code
_entity_poly.pdbx_strand_id
1 'polypeptide(L)'
;MTLKPVINMYVKWINRNMCNRKLQLKVGLNTDTIPFSQEGDCVPGGIYYCDAKDIMRWKDIGYSYLCTVEVPDDAQTVKFKYKYRSDKLIIIDTPVPFQEHKMWKKDKICKLAVQQNGRALEYIKHQTEEICKLAIQQDGHALYYVKNQTDEICKLAVQQNGRALQFVTKQTDEICKLAVQQNGRALQFVTKQTDEICKLALQQDGLALQYVKNQTDEICKLALQQDGLALQYVKNQTDEICKLAVQQDELALQYVINQIDKICKLAIQQDGYTLQDVKVQTHEICKLAVYKNGYAVL
;
A
#
# COMPACT_ATOMS: atom_id res chain seq x y z
N MET A 1 -45.33 8.83 10.21
CA MET A 1 -44.72 8.75 8.86
C MET A 1 -43.40 9.50 8.89
N THR A 2 -42.32 8.81 9.21
CA THR A 2 -40.96 9.35 9.09
C THR A 2 -40.59 9.30 7.62
N LEU A 3 -40.44 10.48 7.00
CA LEU A 3 -39.84 10.64 5.68
C LEU A 3 -38.50 9.89 5.67
N LYS A 4 -38.43 8.71 5.02
CA LYS A 4 -37.18 7.98 4.81
C LYS A 4 -36.24 8.94 4.07
N PRO A 5 -35.09 9.31 4.62
CA PRO A 5 -34.15 10.14 3.89
C PRO A 5 -33.74 9.40 2.63
N VAL A 6 -33.87 10.04 1.46
CA VAL A 6 -33.39 9.55 0.16
C VAL A 6 -31.85 9.58 0.14
N ILE A 7 -31.20 8.85 1.04
CA ILE A 7 -29.76 8.99 1.31
C ILE A 7 -28.96 7.72 1.00
N ASN A 8 -29.55 6.52 1.12
CA ASN A 8 -28.81 5.27 0.95
C ASN A 8 -29.36 4.46 -0.24
N MET A 9 -28.52 4.31 -1.27
CA MET A 9 -28.76 3.32 -2.32
C MET A 9 -28.27 1.97 -1.81
N TYR A 10 -29.19 1.01 -1.68
CA TYR A 10 -28.83 -0.38 -1.43
C TYR A 10 -28.59 -1.11 -2.74
N VAL A 11 -27.56 -1.95 -2.74
CA VAL A 11 -27.17 -2.74 -3.91
C VAL A 11 -26.88 -4.18 -3.51
N LYS A 12 -27.06 -5.08 -4.46
CA LYS A 12 -26.81 -6.50 -4.26
C LYS A 12 -25.92 -7.04 -5.38
N TRP A 13 -24.82 -7.66 -4.96
CA TRP A 13 -24.02 -8.52 -5.81
C TRP A 13 -24.82 -9.77 -6.22
N ILE A 14 -24.81 -10.08 -7.50
CA ILE A 14 -25.61 -11.17 -8.07
C ILE A 14 -24.88 -11.85 -9.23
N ASN A 15 -25.17 -13.13 -9.45
CA ASN A 15 -24.72 -13.85 -10.64
C ASN A 15 -25.48 -13.41 -11.90
N ARG A 16 -24.87 -13.60 -13.07
CA ARG A 16 -25.49 -13.32 -14.38
C ARG A 16 -26.82 -14.05 -14.58
N ASN A 17 -26.93 -15.28 -14.09
CA ASN A 17 -28.16 -16.08 -14.14
C ASN A 17 -29.16 -15.76 -13.01
N MET A 18 -28.90 -14.70 -12.22
CA MET A 18 -29.68 -14.30 -11.06
C MET A 18 -29.80 -15.36 -9.95
N CYS A 19 -28.89 -16.34 -9.90
CA CYS A 19 -28.90 -17.37 -8.85
C CYS A 19 -27.75 -17.16 -7.87
N ASN A 20 -28.03 -16.80 -6.62
CA ASN A 20 -27.00 -16.70 -5.57
C ASN A 20 -27.21 -17.80 -4.54
N ARG A 21 -26.16 -18.58 -4.22
CA ARG A 21 -26.22 -19.63 -3.19
C ARG A 21 -27.46 -20.55 -3.32
N LYS A 22 -27.80 -20.97 -4.54
CA LYS A 22 -28.97 -21.80 -4.90
C LYS A 22 -30.35 -21.11 -4.80
N LEU A 23 -30.41 -19.84 -4.40
CA LEU A 23 -31.63 -19.04 -4.48
C LEU A 23 -31.73 -18.38 -5.86
N GLN A 24 -32.70 -18.81 -6.67
CA GLN A 24 -33.02 -18.18 -7.94
C GLN A 24 -33.81 -16.90 -7.68
N LEU A 25 -33.21 -15.76 -8.03
CA LEU A 25 -33.80 -14.44 -7.88
C LEU A 25 -34.46 -13.99 -9.18
N LYS A 26 -35.38 -13.04 -9.05
CA LYS A 26 -36.06 -12.34 -10.14
C LYS A 26 -36.13 -10.84 -9.86
N VAL A 27 -36.33 -10.03 -10.89
CA VAL A 27 -36.75 -8.63 -10.71
C VAL A 27 -38.11 -8.61 -10.02
N GLY A 28 -38.28 -7.72 -9.04
CA GLY A 28 -39.42 -7.68 -8.13
C GLY A 28 -39.14 -8.35 -6.77
N LEU A 29 -40.20 -8.79 -6.09
CA LEU A 29 -40.11 -9.38 -4.76
C LEU A 29 -39.46 -10.77 -4.79
N ASN A 30 -38.47 -10.96 -3.92
CA ASN A 30 -37.82 -12.23 -3.63
C ASN A 30 -37.95 -12.52 -2.14
N THR A 31 -38.21 -13.78 -1.80
CA THR A 31 -38.29 -14.27 -0.42
C THR A 31 -37.40 -15.50 -0.32
N ASP A 32 -36.51 -15.51 0.66
CA ASP A 32 -35.75 -16.71 0.95
C ASP A 32 -36.67 -17.79 1.54
N THR A 33 -36.44 -19.03 1.16
CA THR A 33 -37.24 -20.19 1.61
C THR A 33 -36.64 -20.85 2.84
N ILE A 34 -35.37 -20.55 3.14
CA ILE A 34 -34.72 -21.01 4.36
C ILE A 34 -35.16 -20.12 5.54
N PRO A 35 -35.53 -20.71 6.70
CA PRO A 35 -35.93 -19.95 7.88
C PRO A 35 -34.92 -18.86 8.25
N PHE A 36 -35.42 -17.67 8.55
CA PHE A 36 -34.59 -16.53 8.91
C PHE A 36 -34.12 -16.64 10.36
N SER A 37 -32.80 -16.57 10.57
CA SER A 37 -32.20 -16.42 11.90
C SER A 37 -31.88 -14.96 12.18
N GLN A 38 -32.14 -14.47 13.39
CA GLN A 38 -31.68 -13.14 13.82
C GLN A 38 -30.22 -13.14 14.29
N GLU A 39 -29.66 -14.33 14.54
CA GLU A 39 -28.32 -14.53 15.06
C GLU A 39 -27.36 -15.08 13.99
N GLY A 40 -26.08 -14.77 14.13
CA GLY A 40 -25.00 -15.23 13.26
C GLY A 40 -24.81 -14.40 11.98
N ASP A 41 -23.53 -14.19 11.60
CA ASP A 41 -23.14 -13.32 10.47
C ASP A 41 -23.10 -14.04 9.10
N CYS A 42 -22.85 -15.36 9.12
CA CYS A 42 -22.70 -16.19 7.91
C CYS A 42 -23.53 -17.47 8.02
N VAL A 43 -24.77 -17.37 8.48
CA VAL A 43 -25.70 -18.50 8.59
C VAL A 43 -26.51 -18.69 7.29
N PRO A 44 -27.03 -19.91 7.03
CA PRO A 44 -28.01 -20.14 5.97
C PRO A 44 -29.25 -19.25 6.13
N GLY A 45 -29.87 -18.93 5.00
CA GLY A 45 -31.08 -18.11 4.93
C GLY A 45 -30.82 -16.61 4.99
N GLY A 46 -31.68 -15.87 4.30
CA GLY A 46 -31.63 -14.43 4.13
C GLY A 46 -30.80 -13.99 2.92
N ILE A 47 -31.25 -12.90 2.31
CA ILE A 47 -30.70 -12.29 1.12
C ILE A 47 -29.77 -11.15 1.55
N TYR A 48 -28.47 -11.30 1.28
CA TYR A 48 -27.46 -10.29 1.61
C TYR A 48 -27.40 -9.16 0.57
N TYR A 49 -27.22 -7.93 1.06
CA TYR A 49 -27.03 -6.69 0.29
C TYR A 49 -26.21 -5.68 1.12
N CYS A 50 -25.78 -4.56 0.54
CA CYS A 50 -25.03 -3.53 1.25
C CYS A 50 -25.40 -2.12 0.78
N ASP A 51 -24.96 -1.11 1.53
CA ASP A 51 -24.93 0.27 1.02
C ASP A 51 -23.97 0.34 -0.18
N ALA A 52 -24.32 1.12 -1.21
CA ALA A 52 -23.48 1.27 -2.39
C ALA A 52 -22.08 1.81 -2.07
N LYS A 53 -21.94 2.65 -1.05
CA LYS A 53 -20.62 3.15 -0.60
C LYS A 53 -19.68 2.04 -0.11
N ASP A 54 -20.24 0.91 0.36
CA ASP A 54 -19.50 -0.22 0.94
C ASP A 54 -19.20 -1.30 -0.11
N ILE A 55 -19.54 -1.07 -1.38
CA ILE A 55 -19.58 -2.13 -2.40
C ILE A 55 -18.23 -2.81 -2.63
N MET A 56 -17.14 -2.05 -2.54
CA MET A 56 -15.79 -2.52 -2.80
C MET A 56 -15.32 -3.57 -1.80
N ARG A 57 -15.91 -3.63 -0.59
CA ARG A 57 -15.61 -4.68 0.41
C ARG A 57 -16.00 -6.07 -0.04
N TRP A 58 -16.94 -6.13 -0.97
CA TRP A 58 -17.58 -7.35 -1.42
C TRP A 58 -17.28 -7.63 -2.89
N LYS A 59 -16.29 -6.96 -3.49
CA LYS A 59 -15.95 -7.10 -4.91
C LYS A 59 -15.49 -8.51 -5.27
N ASP A 60 -14.72 -9.15 -4.39
CA ASP A 60 -14.03 -10.40 -4.69
C ASP A 60 -14.78 -11.66 -4.21
N ILE A 61 -16.09 -11.54 -3.92
CA ILE A 61 -16.91 -12.67 -3.43
C ILE A 61 -17.45 -13.59 -4.54
N GLY A 62 -16.96 -13.44 -5.77
CA GLY A 62 -17.28 -14.31 -6.91
C GLY A 62 -18.52 -13.91 -7.73
N TYR A 63 -19.11 -12.74 -7.47
CA TYR A 63 -20.21 -12.18 -8.27
C TYR A 63 -19.71 -11.05 -9.16
N SER A 64 -20.27 -10.92 -10.36
CA SER A 64 -19.84 -9.91 -11.35
C SER A 64 -20.91 -8.90 -11.76
N TYR A 65 -22.16 -9.12 -11.35
CA TYR A 65 -23.29 -8.23 -11.63
C TYR A 65 -23.78 -7.56 -10.36
N LEU A 66 -24.41 -6.40 -10.55
CA LEU A 66 -24.98 -5.59 -9.49
C LEU A 66 -26.39 -5.11 -9.88
N CYS A 67 -27.31 -5.18 -8.94
CA CYS A 67 -28.62 -4.53 -9.02
C CYS A 67 -28.86 -3.61 -7.83
N THR A 68 -29.79 -2.67 -8.00
CA THR A 68 -30.33 -1.87 -6.90
C THR A 68 -31.45 -2.65 -6.23
N VAL A 69 -31.59 -2.48 -4.91
CA VAL A 69 -32.57 -3.19 -4.12
C VAL A 69 -33.31 -2.28 -3.15
N GLU A 70 -34.52 -2.70 -2.79
CA GLU A 70 -35.33 -2.13 -1.73
C GLU A 70 -35.72 -3.21 -0.74
N VAL A 71 -35.92 -2.81 0.52
CA VAL A 71 -36.29 -3.69 1.61
C VAL A 71 -37.77 -3.45 1.92
N PRO A 72 -38.64 -4.45 1.75
CA PRO A 72 -40.04 -4.34 2.17
C PRO A 72 -40.17 -3.94 3.64
N ASP A 73 -41.21 -3.18 3.99
CA ASP A 73 -41.42 -2.74 5.38
C ASP A 73 -41.72 -3.92 6.34
N ASP A 74 -42.23 -5.04 5.82
CA ASP A 74 -42.49 -6.27 6.58
C ASP A 74 -41.31 -7.26 6.59
N ALA A 75 -40.15 -6.90 6.02
CA ALA A 75 -38.99 -7.79 5.97
C ALA A 75 -38.26 -7.85 7.32
N GLN A 76 -37.98 -9.07 7.78
CA GLN A 76 -37.06 -9.29 8.89
C GLN A 76 -35.64 -8.99 8.42
N THR A 77 -34.94 -8.09 9.12
CA THR A 77 -33.62 -7.60 8.68
C THR A 77 -32.64 -7.56 9.83
N VAL A 78 -31.44 -8.10 9.61
CA VAL A 78 -30.28 -7.92 10.49
C VAL A 78 -29.28 -6.98 9.82
N LYS A 79 -28.83 -5.97 10.56
CA LYS A 79 -27.80 -5.03 10.13
C LYS A 79 -26.45 -5.42 10.72
N PHE A 80 -25.46 -5.56 9.86
CA PHE A 80 -24.05 -5.72 10.22
C PHE A 80 -23.29 -4.43 9.94
N LYS A 81 -21.99 -4.41 10.23
CA LYS A 81 -21.14 -3.21 10.06
C LYS A 81 -21.13 -2.65 8.63
N TYR A 82 -21.13 -3.52 7.62
CA TYR A 82 -20.96 -3.14 6.19
C TYR A 82 -21.90 -3.86 5.21
N LYS A 83 -22.88 -4.59 5.75
CA LYS A 83 -23.84 -5.36 4.97
C LYS A 83 -25.12 -5.55 5.78
N TYR A 84 -26.15 -6.00 5.10
CA TYR A 84 -27.45 -6.31 5.66
C TYR A 84 -27.87 -7.68 5.16
N ARG A 85 -28.80 -8.30 5.89
CA ARG A 85 -29.43 -9.56 5.50
C ARG A 85 -30.90 -9.48 5.84
N SER A 86 -31.75 -9.72 4.84
CA SER A 86 -33.20 -9.72 5.03
C SER A 86 -33.83 -11.01 4.52
N ASP A 87 -34.95 -11.44 5.11
CA ASP A 87 -35.72 -12.59 4.62
C ASP A 87 -36.38 -12.33 3.26
N LYS A 88 -36.69 -11.06 2.97
CA LYS A 88 -37.26 -10.60 1.69
C LYS A 88 -36.51 -9.39 1.15
N LEU A 89 -36.43 -9.29 -0.18
CA LEU A 89 -35.78 -8.19 -0.87
C LEU A 89 -36.44 -7.94 -2.22
N ILE A 90 -36.64 -6.66 -2.58
CA ILE A 90 -37.16 -6.25 -3.88
C ILE A 90 -35.96 -5.87 -4.77
N ILE A 91 -35.77 -6.56 -5.88
CA ILE A 91 -34.82 -6.16 -6.92
C ILE A 91 -35.55 -5.20 -7.86
N ILE A 92 -35.12 -3.94 -7.90
CA ILE A 92 -35.86 -2.88 -8.60
C ILE A 92 -35.42 -2.70 -10.06
N ASP A 93 -34.25 -3.22 -10.43
CA ASP A 93 -33.72 -3.14 -11.78
C ASP A 93 -33.02 -4.43 -12.21
N THR A 94 -32.93 -4.60 -13.53
CA THR A 94 -32.17 -5.71 -14.12
C THR A 94 -30.71 -5.58 -13.71
N PRO A 95 -30.08 -6.64 -13.16
CA PRO A 95 -28.66 -6.61 -12.85
C PRO A 95 -27.80 -6.30 -14.08
N VAL A 96 -26.81 -5.44 -13.89
CA VAL A 96 -25.83 -5.06 -14.91
C VAL A 96 -24.41 -5.41 -14.43
N PRO A 97 -23.41 -5.52 -15.31
CA PRO A 97 -22.02 -5.65 -14.89
C PRO A 97 -21.66 -4.55 -13.89
N PHE A 98 -20.89 -4.89 -12.85
CA PHE A 98 -20.55 -3.98 -11.75
C PHE A 98 -20.06 -2.60 -12.20
N GLN A 99 -19.21 -2.57 -13.22
CA GLN A 99 -18.61 -1.35 -13.77
C GLN A 99 -19.63 -0.46 -14.52
N GLU A 100 -20.77 -1.02 -14.90
CA GLU A 100 -21.83 -0.33 -15.65
C GLU A 100 -22.95 0.19 -14.73
N HIS A 101 -22.96 -0.20 -13.46
CA HIS A 101 -24.03 0.17 -12.55
C HIS A 101 -24.16 1.68 -12.38
N LYS A 102 -25.41 2.17 -12.36
CA LYS A 102 -25.75 3.61 -12.29
C LYS A 102 -25.20 4.34 -11.06
N MET A 103 -24.81 3.62 -10.01
CA MET A 103 -24.20 4.19 -8.82
C MET A 103 -22.94 5.02 -9.14
N TRP A 104 -22.16 4.62 -10.15
CA TRP A 104 -20.93 5.31 -10.56
C TRP A 104 -21.18 6.66 -11.25
N LYS A 105 -22.45 7.00 -11.49
CA LYS A 105 -22.88 8.31 -11.99
C LYS A 105 -23.38 9.23 -10.86
N LYS A 106 -23.49 8.73 -9.63
CA LYS A 106 -23.99 9.50 -8.48
C LYS A 106 -22.82 10.06 -7.69
N ASP A 107 -22.54 11.36 -7.84
CA ASP A 107 -21.41 12.08 -7.23
C ASP A 107 -21.21 11.73 -5.74
N LYS A 108 -22.27 11.85 -4.92
CA LYS A 108 -22.21 11.52 -3.49
C LYS A 108 -21.78 10.08 -3.21
N ILE A 109 -22.25 9.10 -4.01
CA ILE A 109 -21.87 7.69 -3.83
C ILE A 109 -20.42 7.49 -4.27
N CYS A 110 -20.02 8.09 -5.39
CA CYS A 110 -18.65 8.05 -5.89
C CYS A 110 -17.66 8.55 -4.84
N LYS A 111 -17.92 9.72 -4.24
CA LYS A 111 -17.11 10.30 -3.15
C LYS A 111 -17.02 9.37 -1.94
N LEU A 112 -18.15 8.84 -1.47
CA LEU A 112 -18.16 7.91 -0.33
C LEU A 112 -17.45 6.59 -0.64
N ALA A 113 -17.55 6.08 -1.88
CA ALA A 113 -16.90 4.86 -2.30
C ALA A 113 -15.37 5.03 -2.32
N VAL A 114 -14.85 6.13 -2.90
CA VAL A 114 -13.40 6.39 -2.93
C VAL A 114 -12.82 6.71 -1.56
N GLN A 115 -13.59 7.37 -0.68
CA GLN A 115 -13.19 7.59 0.71
C GLN A 115 -13.05 6.29 1.51
N GLN A 116 -13.78 5.24 1.13
CA GLN A 116 -13.63 3.91 1.76
C GLN A 116 -12.56 3.06 1.10
N ASN A 117 -12.38 3.20 -0.21
CA ASN A 117 -11.39 2.48 -0.99
C ASN A 117 -11.03 3.32 -2.23
N GLY A 118 -9.84 3.93 -2.24
CA GLY A 118 -9.39 4.84 -3.29
C GLY A 118 -9.35 4.19 -4.67
N ARG A 119 -9.16 2.87 -4.73
CA ARG A 119 -9.20 2.08 -5.98
C ARG A 119 -10.58 2.05 -6.64
N ALA A 120 -11.65 2.43 -5.93
CA ALA A 120 -12.98 2.61 -6.52
C ALA A 120 -12.97 3.64 -7.67
N LEU A 121 -11.96 4.53 -7.71
CA LEU A 121 -11.78 5.51 -8.78
C LEU A 121 -11.73 4.89 -10.17
N GLU A 122 -11.27 3.63 -10.28
CA GLU A 122 -11.26 2.82 -11.51
C GLU A 122 -12.62 2.79 -12.22
N TYR A 123 -13.72 2.73 -11.45
CA TYR A 123 -15.07 2.56 -11.99
C TYR A 123 -15.77 3.89 -12.31
N ILE A 124 -15.19 5.00 -11.88
CA ILE A 124 -15.80 6.32 -12.03
C ILE A 124 -15.45 6.87 -13.40
N LYS A 125 -16.43 6.91 -14.30
CA LYS A 125 -16.22 7.40 -15.68
C LYS A 125 -15.92 8.91 -15.71
N HIS A 126 -16.67 9.70 -14.96
CA HIS A 126 -16.51 11.15 -14.86
C HIS A 126 -15.83 11.50 -13.53
N GLN A 127 -14.52 11.64 -13.56
CA GLN A 127 -13.71 11.94 -12.39
C GLN A 127 -13.61 13.46 -12.24
N THR A 128 -14.20 14.01 -11.18
CA THR A 128 -13.95 15.39 -10.76
C THR A 128 -12.63 15.44 -9.98
N GLU A 129 -12.02 16.62 -9.94
CA GLU A 129 -10.79 16.83 -9.17
C GLU A 129 -10.97 16.46 -7.69
N GLU A 130 -12.12 16.81 -7.10
CA GLU A 130 -12.46 16.46 -5.72
C GLU A 130 -12.51 14.93 -5.51
N ILE A 131 -13.14 14.18 -6.41
CA ILE A 131 -13.19 12.71 -6.33
C ILE A 131 -11.77 12.13 -6.43
N CYS A 132 -10.94 12.63 -7.34
CA CYS A 132 -9.54 12.20 -7.45
C CYS A 132 -8.76 12.48 -6.17
N LYS A 133 -8.87 13.69 -5.61
CA LYS A 133 -8.18 14.06 -4.36
C LYS A 133 -8.64 13.18 -3.19
N LEU A 134 -9.94 12.92 -3.05
CA LEU A 134 -10.47 12.01 -2.02
C LEU A 134 -9.94 10.58 -2.17
N ALA A 135 -9.87 10.07 -3.40
CA ALA A 135 -9.32 8.75 -3.67
C ALA A 135 -7.83 8.66 -3.29
N ILE A 136 -7.05 9.68 -3.66
CA ILE A 136 -5.61 9.76 -3.40
C ILE A 136 -5.30 9.94 -1.90
N GLN A 137 -6.06 10.77 -1.21
CA GLN A 137 -5.94 10.93 0.24
C GLN A 137 -6.13 9.59 0.97
N GLN A 138 -7.04 8.75 0.46
CA GLN A 138 -7.27 7.41 0.99
C GLN A 138 -6.15 6.42 0.62
N ASP A 139 -5.71 6.41 -0.64
CA ASP A 139 -4.62 5.56 -1.15
C ASP A 139 -3.87 6.30 -2.28
N GLY A 140 -2.60 6.67 -2.05
CA GLY A 140 -1.78 7.41 -3.03
C GLY A 140 -1.58 6.64 -4.34
N HIS A 141 -1.67 5.30 -4.32
CA HIS A 141 -1.64 4.50 -5.54
C HIS A 141 -2.91 4.64 -6.40
N ALA A 142 -3.99 5.23 -5.88
CA ALA A 142 -5.16 5.57 -6.68
C ALA A 142 -4.84 6.51 -7.84
N LEU A 143 -3.67 7.19 -7.82
CA LEU A 143 -3.13 7.95 -8.95
C LEU A 143 -3.10 7.14 -10.26
N TYR A 144 -2.88 5.83 -10.18
CA TYR A 144 -2.91 4.93 -11.35
C TYR A 144 -4.24 5.02 -12.13
N TYR A 145 -5.35 5.26 -11.43
CA TYR A 145 -6.69 5.32 -12.03
C TYR A 145 -7.12 6.75 -12.43
N VAL A 146 -6.31 7.77 -12.14
CA VAL A 146 -6.61 9.15 -12.50
C VAL A 146 -6.42 9.35 -14.01
N LYS A 147 -7.49 9.74 -14.70
CA LYS A 147 -7.46 9.97 -16.16
C LYS A 147 -6.70 11.22 -16.56
N ASN A 148 -6.85 12.29 -15.76
CA ASN A 148 -6.24 13.60 -16.01
C ASN A 148 -5.37 13.98 -14.82
N GLN A 149 -4.08 13.64 -14.90
CA GLN A 149 -3.10 13.97 -13.87
C GLN A 149 -2.68 15.44 -13.98
N THR A 150 -3.01 16.24 -12.98
CA THR A 150 -2.45 17.58 -12.78
C THR A 150 -1.22 17.51 -11.89
N ASP A 151 -0.37 18.54 -11.92
CA ASP A 151 0.79 18.65 -11.04
C ASP A 151 0.38 18.55 -9.56
N GLU A 152 -0.72 19.22 -9.16
CA GLU A 152 -1.25 19.16 -7.79
C GLU A 152 -1.70 17.74 -7.41
N ILE A 153 -2.41 17.04 -8.30
CA ILE A 153 -2.84 15.65 -8.07
C ILE A 153 -1.62 14.72 -7.90
N CYS A 154 -0.60 14.86 -8.75
CA CYS A 154 0.62 14.07 -8.65
C CYS A 154 1.37 14.35 -7.34
N LYS A 155 1.50 15.62 -6.96
CA LYS A 155 2.13 16.03 -5.69
C LYS A 155 1.39 15.44 -4.49
N LEU A 156 0.06 15.55 -4.46
CA LEU A 156 -0.76 14.97 -3.40
C LEU A 156 -0.55 13.46 -3.29
N ALA A 157 -0.46 12.76 -4.42
CA ALA A 157 -0.25 11.31 -4.44
C ALA A 157 1.12 10.90 -3.88
N VAL A 158 2.19 11.57 -4.29
CA VAL A 158 3.54 11.23 -3.80
C VAL A 158 3.76 11.68 -2.35
N GLN A 159 3.08 12.73 -1.90
CA GLN A 159 3.08 13.14 -0.49
C GLN A 159 2.32 12.14 0.39
N GLN A 160 1.25 11.53 -0.13
CA GLN A 160 0.53 10.47 0.58
C GLN A 160 1.35 9.17 0.61
N ASN A 161 1.94 8.78 -0.52
CA ASN A 161 2.80 7.62 -0.67
C ASN A 161 3.84 7.87 -1.77
N GLY A 162 5.11 8.00 -1.40
CA GLY A 162 6.21 8.32 -2.31
C GLY A 162 6.37 7.30 -3.44
N ARG A 163 5.98 6.04 -3.23
CA ARG A 163 5.99 5.00 -4.27
C ARG A 163 4.92 5.22 -5.35
N ALA A 164 3.94 6.10 -5.13
CA ALA A 164 3.01 6.54 -6.17
C ALA A 164 3.71 7.24 -7.35
N LEU A 165 4.98 7.67 -7.17
CA LEU A 165 5.81 8.21 -8.25
C LEU A 165 5.87 7.29 -9.48
N GLN A 166 5.75 5.96 -9.30
CA GLN A 166 5.70 4.99 -10.39
C GLN A 166 4.53 5.19 -11.35
N PHE A 167 3.46 5.87 -10.92
CA PHE A 167 2.26 6.15 -11.71
C PHE A 167 2.20 7.58 -12.24
N VAL A 168 3.18 8.43 -11.91
CA VAL A 168 3.27 9.81 -12.41
C VAL A 168 3.69 9.77 -13.88
N THR A 169 2.80 10.22 -14.76
CA THR A 169 3.06 10.23 -16.21
C THR A 169 4.07 11.29 -16.65
N LYS A 170 4.11 12.43 -15.95
CA LYS A 170 5.05 13.53 -16.19
C LYS A 170 5.74 13.91 -14.89
N GLN A 171 6.95 13.40 -14.69
CA GLN A 171 7.74 13.71 -13.50
C GLN A 171 8.38 15.09 -13.62
N THR A 172 8.17 15.93 -12.62
CA THR A 172 8.92 17.17 -12.41
C THR A 172 9.94 16.97 -11.30
N ASP A 173 10.96 17.81 -11.27
CA ASP A 173 12.00 17.76 -10.21
C ASP A 173 11.35 17.85 -8.82
N GLU A 174 10.35 18.73 -8.66
CA GLU A 174 9.60 18.90 -7.42
C GLU A 174 8.80 17.65 -7.02
N ILE A 175 8.08 17.01 -7.97
CA ILE A 175 7.36 15.76 -7.68
C ILE A 175 8.34 14.66 -7.25
N CYS A 176 9.49 14.55 -7.92
CA CYS A 176 10.52 13.58 -7.56
C CYS A 176 11.08 13.85 -6.15
N LYS A 177 11.38 15.11 -5.83
CA LYS A 177 11.87 15.52 -4.49
C LYS A 177 10.86 15.18 -3.41
N LEU A 178 9.59 15.55 -3.58
CA LEU A 178 8.52 15.21 -2.65
C LEU A 178 8.38 13.70 -2.45
N ALA A 179 8.48 12.91 -3.53
CA ALA A 179 8.40 11.46 -3.46
C ALA A 179 9.54 10.84 -2.64
N VAL A 180 10.79 11.25 -2.88
CA VAL A 180 11.94 10.69 -2.15
C VAL A 180 12.07 11.20 -0.72
N GLN A 181 11.59 12.41 -0.45
CA GLN A 181 11.48 12.93 0.92
C GLN A 181 10.40 12.18 1.73
N GLN A 182 9.34 11.72 1.08
CA GLN A 182 8.32 10.87 1.71
C GLN A 182 8.84 9.44 1.93
N ASN A 183 9.52 8.87 0.93
CA ASN A 183 10.11 7.53 0.97
C ASN A 183 11.35 7.49 0.07
N GLY A 184 12.55 7.39 0.66
CA GLY A 184 13.83 7.42 -0.05
C GLY A 184 13.95 6.31 -1.09
N ARG A 185 13.33 5.15 -0.87
CA ARG A 185 13.27 4.06 -1.84
C ARG A 185 12.41 4.36 -3.06
N ALA A 186 11.62 5.44 -3.06
CA ALA A 186 10.95 5.95 -4.26
C ALA A 186 11.95 6.40 -5.34
N LEU A 187 13.23 6.58 -4.99
CA LEU A 187 14.32 6.86 -5.93
C LEU A 187 14.38 5.84 -7.08
N GLN A 188 13.95 4.60 -6.85
CA GLN A 188 13.87 3.55 -7.88
C GLN A 188 12.95 3.92 -9.05
N PHE A 189 11.97 4.81 -8.83
CA PHE A 189 11.00 5.27 -9.83
C PHE A 189 11.37 6.61 -10.47
N VAL A 190 12.44 7.26 -10.00
CA VAL A 190 12.92 8.54 -10.56
C VAL A 190 13.56 8.27 -11.93
N THR A 191 12.96 8.81 -12.98
CA THR A 191 13.43 8.63 -14.36
C THR A 191 14.79 9.32 -14.57
N LYS A 192 14.86 10.61 -14.19
CA LYS A 192 16.07 11.45 -14.23
C LYS A 192 16.53 11.78 -12.81
N GLN A 193 17.59 11.11 -12.36
CA GLN A 193 18.20 11.36 -11.05
C GLN A 193 19.14 12.56 -11.14
N THR A 194 18.96 13.53 -10.25
CA THR A 194 19.91 14.62 -9.98
C THR A 194 20.62 14.34 -8.66
N ASP A 195 21.80 14.95 -8.46
CA ASP A 195 22.53 14.82 -7.20
C ASP A 195 21.67 15.24 -6.00
N GLU A 196 20.86 16.30 -6.15
CA GLU A 196 19.96 16.76 -5.09
C GLU A 196 18.87 15.72 -4.76
N ILE A 197 18.22 15.13 -5.77
CA ILE A 197 17.21 14.08 -5.55
C ILE A 197 17.85 12.85 -4.89
N CYS A 198 19.05 12.44 -5.33
CA CYS A 198 19.78 11.34 -4.71
C CYS A 198 20.13 11.65 -3.25
N LYS A 199 20.65 12.85 -2.97
CA LYS A 199 21.00 13.26 -1.60
C LYS A 199 19.77 13.29 -0.68
N LEU A 200 18.65 13.84 -1.16
CA LEU A 200 17.38 13.82 -0.40
C LEU A 200 16.89 12.40 -0.12
N ALA A 201 16.98 11.50 -1.10
CA ALA A 201 16.60 10.10 -0.92
C ALA A 201 17.48 9.40 0.13
N LEU A 202 18.79 9.62 0.09
CA LEU A 202 19.76 9.01 1.01
C LEU A 202 19.68 9.58 2.42
N GLN A 203 19.38 10.86 2.56
CA GLN A 203 19.10 11.48 3.87
C GLN A 203 17.85 10.88 4.51
N GLN A 204 16.86 10.49 3.71
CA GLN A 204 15.65 9.84 4.19
C GLN A 204 15.88 8.35 4.52
N ASP A 205 16.59 7.63 3.65
CA ASP A 205 16.89 6.19 3.77
C ASP A 205 18.21 5.88 3.04
N GLY A 206 19.28 5.62 3.79
CA GLY A 206 20.62 5.35 3.26
C GLY A 206 20.69 4.08 2.42
N LEU A 207 19.78 3.12 2.67
CA LEU A 207 19.65 1.92 1.84
C LEU A 207 19.07 2.23 0.44
N ALA A 208 18.53 3.44 0.22
CA ALA A 208 18.18 3.91 -1.12
C ALA A 208 19.41 4.00 -2.05
N LEU A 209 20.64 3.88 -1.53
CA LEU A 209 21.88 3.76 -2.32
C LEU A 209 21.80 2.64 -3.37
N GLN A 210 21.06 1.56 -3.09
CA GLN A 210 20.77 0.49 -4.04
C GLN A 210 20.21 1.01 -5.37
N TYR A 211 19.46 2.10 -5.35
CA TYR A 211 18.78 2.68 -6.51
C TYR A 211 19.53 3.84 -7.16
N VAL A 212 20.67 4.25 -6.59
CA VAL A 212 21.48 5.34 -7.16
C VAL A 212 22.24 4.83 -8.39
N LYS A 213 21.99 5.46 -9.54
CA LYS A 213 22.64 5.07 -10.81
C LYS A 213 24.14 5.40 -10.80
N ASN A 214 24.48 6.63 -10.41
CA ASN A 214 25.85 7.13 -10.34
C ASN A 214 26.29 7.34 -8.89
N GLN A 215 27.16 6.45 -8.39
CA GLN A 215 27.65 6.48 -7.01
C GLN A 215 29.01 7.20 -6.97
N THR A 216 29.00 8.47 -6.56
CA THR A 216 30.23 9.21 -6.23
C THR A 216 30.65 8.92 -4.78
N ASP A 217 31.90 9.21 -4.44
CA ASP A 217 32.37 9.10 -3.05
C ASP A 217 31.51 9.91 -2.08
N GLU A 218 31.08 11.12 -2.45
CA GLU A 218 30.20 11.94 -1.61
C GLU A 218 28.84 11.26 -1.38
N ILE A 219 28.24 10.72 -2.43
CA ILE A 219 26.96 10.00 -2.38
C ILE A 219 27.07 8.74 -1.50
N CYS A 220 28.14 7.95 -1.68
CA CYS A 220 28.39 6.77 -0.85
C CYS A 220 28.58 7.17 0.61
N LYS A 221 29.42 8.18 0.90
CA LYS A 221 29.65 8.64 2.27
C LYS A 221 28.37 9.14 2.93
N LEU A 222 27.53 9.89 2.21
CA LEU A 222 26.24 10.36 2.71
C LEU A 222 25.32 9.18 3.07
N ALA A 223 25.22 8.17 2.22
CA ALA A 223 24.43 6.98 2.49
C ALA A 223 24.92 6.23 3.74
N LEU A 224 26.24 6.04 3.85
CA LEU A 224 26.87 5.32 4.95
C LEU A 224 26.81 6.07 6.27
N GLN A 225 26.82 7.41 6.24
CA GLN A 225 26.60 8.23 7.43
C GLN A 225 25.15 8.11 7.94
N GLN A 226 24.19 7.83 7.05
CA GLN A 226 22.81 7.62 7.43
C GLN A 226 22.58 6.17 7.92
N ASP A 227 23.12 5.17 7.21
CA ASP A 227 23.03 3.74 7.54
C ASP A 227 24.29 3.01 7.06
N GLY A 228 25.10 2.51 8.01
CA GLY A 228 26.35 1.81 7.71
C GLY A 228 26.15 0.53 6.88
N LEU A 229 24.97 -0.11 6.97
CA LEU A 229 24.62 -1.29 6.18
C LEU A 229 24.38 -0.97 4.71
N ALA A 230 24.29 0.31 4.33
CA ALA A 230 24.30 0.72 2.92
C ALA A 230 25.59 0.28 2.20
N LEU A 231 26.64 -0.12 2.92
CA LEU A 231 27.87 -0.69 2.35
C LEU A 231 27.60 -1.86 1.40
N GLN A 232 26.56 -2.64 1.66
CA GLN A 232 26.15 -3.75 0.79
C GLN A 232 25.83 -3.31 -0.65
N TYR A 233 25.50 -2.03 -0.85
CA TYR A 233 25.14 -1.46 -2.16
C TYR A 233 26.24 -0.58 -2.76
N VAL A 234 27.36 -0.39 -2.08
CA VAL A 234 28.50 0.37 -2.59
C VAL A 234 29.21 -0.44 -3.68
N LYS A 235 29.28 0.09 -4.90
CA LYS A 235 29.93 -0.58 -6.03
C LYS A 235 31.46 -0.61 -5.91
N ASN A 236 32.06 0.48 -5.41
CA ASN A 236 33.51 0.65 -5.29
C ASN A 236 33.88 0.90 -3.82
N GLN A 237 34.30 -0.16 -3.13
CA GLN A 237 34.68 -0.11 -1.72
C GLN A 237 36.16 0.28 -1.58
N THR A 238 36.43 1.49 -1.10
CA THR A 238 37.76 1.90 -0.63
C THR A 238 37.92 1.65 0.87
N ASP A 239 39.16 1.57 1.37
CA ASP A 239 39.41 1.43 2.80
C ASP A 239 38.74 2.55 3.62
N GLU A 240 38.70 3.78 3.11
CA GLU A 240 38.03 4.92 3.73
C GLU A 240 36.51 4.68 3.82
N ILE A 241 35.89 4.22 2.73
CA ILE A 241 34.47 3.90 2.67
C ILE A 241 34.09 2.75 3.62
N CYS A 242 34.88 1.67 3.63
CA CYS A 242 34.65 0.54 4.52
C CYS A 242 34.84 0.92 5.99
N LYS A 243 35.86 1.74 6.32
CA LYS A 243 36.04 2.25 7.68
C LYS A 243 34.86 3.10 8.11
N LEU A 244 34.40 4.01 7.26
CA LEU A 244 33.24 4.86 7.56
C LEU A 244 32.00 4.03 7.84
N ALA A 245 31.71 3.04 7.00
CA ALA A 245 30.58 2.14 7.18
C ALA A 245 30.66 1.37 8.50
N VAL A 246 31.79 0.72 8.77
CA VAL A 246 32.02 -0.06 10.00
C VAL A 246 32.02 0.82 11.25
N GLN A 247 32.48 2.06 11.15
CA GLN A 247 32.42 3.03 12.25
C GLN A 247 30.99 3.48 12.55
N GLN A 248 30.12 3.51 11.54
CA GLN A 248 28.72 3.83 11.72
C GLN A 248 27.91 2.64 12.26
N ASP A 249 28.17 1.46 11.73
CA ASP A 249 27.52 0.20 12.12
C ASP A 249 28.53 -0.95 11.95
N GLU A 250 28.92 -1.57 13.06
CA GLU A 250 29.91 -2.64 13.06
C GLU A 250 29.47 -3.88 12.27
N LEU A 251 28.17 -4.12 12.13
CA LEU A 251 27.60 -5.21 11.32
C LEU A 251 27.84 -4.98 9.83
N ALA A 252 28.23 -3.76 9.41
CA ALA A 252 28.66 -3.51 8.03
C ALA A 252 29.92 -4.31 7.66
N LEU A 253 30.68 -4.83 8.64
CA LEU A 253 31.85 -5.68 8.40
C LEU A 253 31.53 -6.89 7.50
N GLN A 254 30.32 -7.44 7.62
CA GLN A 254 29.85 -8.57 6.80
C GLN A 254 29.86 -8.24 5.30
N TYR A 255 29.72 -6.96 4.93
CA TYR A 255 29.69 -6.48 3.56
C TYR A 255 31.04 -5.99 3.04
N VAL A 256 32.08 -5.97 3.88
CA VAL A 256 33.43 -5.57 3.48
C VAL A 256 34.05 -6.64 2.56
N ILE A 257 34.33 -6.27 1.31
CA ILE A 257 34.93 -7.17 0.33
C ILE A 257 36.35 -7.55 0.75
N ASN A 258 37.20 -6.54 0.96
CA ASN A 258 38.59 -6.70 1.41
C ASN A 258 38.75 -6.34 2.89
N GLN A 259 38.73 -7.34 3.75
CA GLN A 259 38.87 -7.17 5.19
C GLN A 259 40.35 -7.07 5.59
N ILE A 260 40.84 -5.85 5.77
CA ILE A 260 42.15 -5.62 6.38
C ILE A 260 42.06 -5.58 7.91
N ASP A 261 43.15 -5.90 8.59
CA ASP A 261 43.25 -5.92 10.07
C ASP A 261 42.68 -4.66 10.72
N LYS A 262 42.98 -3.49 10.17
CA LYS A 262 42.52 -2.21 10.74
C LYS A 262 40.99 -2.10 10.73
N ILE A 263 40.30 -2.59 9.71
CA ILE A 263 38.84 -2.54 9.59
C ILE A 263 38.20 -3.58 10.52
N CYS A 264 38.75 -4.80 10.56
CA CYS A 264 38.25 -5.85 11.46
C CYS A 264 38.38 -5.43 12.93
N LYS A 265 39.53 -4.86 13.31
CA LYS A 265 39.76 -4.35 14.67
C LYS A 265 38.80 -3.19 15.01
N LEU A 266 38.44 -2.33 14.06
CA LEU A 266 37.44 -1.28 14.26
C LEU A 266 36.04 -1.83 14.58
N ALA A 267 35.59 -2.87 13.87
CA ALA A 267 34.30 -3.51 14.15
C ALA A 267 34.29 -4.19 15.53
N ILE A 268 35.33 -4.99 15.81
CA ILE A 268 35.47 -5.72 17.09
C ILE A 268 35.54 -4.77 18.28
N GLN A 269 36.15 -3.60 18.12
CA GLN A 269 36.20 -2.59 19.19
C GLN A 269 34.82 -2.06 19.57
N GLN A 270 33.85 -2.11 18.68
CA GLN A 270 32.45 -1.74 18.96
C GLN A 270 31.72 -2.90 19.60
N ASP A 271 31.72 -4.06 18.93
CA ASP A 271 31.14 -5.31 19.43
C ASP A 271 32.07 -6.49 19.13
N GLY A 272 32.58 -7.15 20.18
CA GLY A 272 33.44 -8.32 20.06
C GLY A 272 32.78 -9.52 19.37
N TYR A 273 31.44 -9.59 19.32
CA TYR A 273 30.74 -10.67 18.60
C TYR A 273 30.85 -10.56 17.09
N THR A 274 31.20 -9.38 16.55
CA THR A 274 31.49 -9.21 15.11
C THR A 274 32.68 -10.04 14.62
N LEU A 275 33.43 -10.68 15.53
CA LEU A 275 34.42 -11.70 15.19
C LEU A 275 33.84 -12.77 14.25
N GLN A 276 32.55 -13.10 14.37
CA GLN A 276 31.86 -14.04 13.48
C GLN A 276 31.92 -13.63 11.99
N ASP A 277 32.00 -12.33 11.71
CA ASP A 277 32.02 -11.76 10.36
C ASP A 277 33.46 -11.54 9.83
N VAL A 278 34.48 -11.82 10.66
CA VAL A 278 35.89 -11.72 10.26
C VAL A 278 36.33 -12.96 9.48
N LYS A 279 36.72 -12.77 8.22
CA LYS A 279 37.16 -13.83 7.29
C LYS A 279 38.48 -14.49 7.71
N VAL A 280 39.40 -13.71 8.27
CA VAL A 280 40.72 -14.19 8.72
C VAL A 280 40.93 -13.78 10.17
N GLN A 281 40.76 -14.73 11.09
CA GLN A 281 40.85 -14.50 12.51
C GLN A 281 42.29 -14.71 13.01
N THR A 282 43.05 -13.61 13.13
CA THR A 282 44.41 -13.65 13.69
C THR A 282 44.37 -13.72 15.22
N HIS A 283 45.46 -14.19 15.84
CA HIS A 283 45.57 -14.24 17.30
C HIS A 283 45.27 -12.87 17.96
N GLU A 284 45.75 -11.77 17.36
CA GLU A 284 45.48 -10.42 17.86
C GLU A 284 44.00 -10.04 17.78
N ILE A 285 43.32 -10.37 16.68
CA ILE A 285 41.90 -10.09 16.46
C ILE A 285 41.04 -10.90 17.43
N CYS A 286 41.29 -12.20 17.59
CA CYS A 286 40.56 -13.04 18.55
C CYS A 286 40.77 -12.55 19.99
N LYS A 287 42.02 -12.22 20.35
CA LYS A 287 42.35 -11.70 21.68
C LYS A 287 41.62 -10.37 21.94
N LEU A 288 41.54 -9.48 20.95
CA LEU A 288 40.80 -8.23 21.05
C LEU A 288 39.29 -8.46 21.26
N ALA A 289 38.70 -9.41 20.54
CA ALA A 289 37.29 -9.76 20.67
C ALA A 289 36.94 -10.32 22.06
N VAL A 290 37.79 -11.21 22.60
CA VAL A 290 37.65 -11.74 23.95
C VAL A 290 37.76 -10.63 25.00
N TYR A 291 38.71 -9.69 24.84
CA TYR A 291 38.79 -8.54 25.75
C TYR A 291 37.56 -7.66 25.71
N LYS A 292 36.94 -7.50 24.54
CA LYS A 292 35.78 -6.61 24.40
C LYS A 292 34.53 -7.16 25.09
N ASN A 293 34.23 -8.46 24.93
CA ASN A 293 32.96 -9.04 25.38
C ASN A 293 33.09 -10.19 26.41
N GLY A 294 34.29 -10.51 26.89
CA GLY A 294 34.54 -11.55 27.88
C GLY A 294 34.42 -13.00 27.37
N TYR A 295 33.59 -13.25 26.36
CA TYR A 295 33.36 -14.55 25.71
C TYR A 295 33.06 -14.40 24.21
N ALA A 296 34.01 -13.89 23.41
CA ALA A 296 33.92 -14.09 21.96
C ALA A 296 34.17 -15.57 21.70
N VAL A 297 33.10 -16.33 21.44
CA VAL A 297 33.12 -17.79 21.35
C VAL A 297 34.06 -18.21 20.20
N LEU A 298 35.04 -19.04 20.55
CA LEU A 298 35.98 -19.72 19.66
C LEU A 298 35.29 -20.70 18.72
#